data_AF-A0A965QE37-F1
#
_entry.id   AF-A0A965QE37-F1
#
_cell.length_a   1.000
_cell.length_b   1.000
_cell.length_c   1.000
_cell.angle_alpha   90.00
_cell.angle_beta   90.00
_cell.angle_gamma   90.00
#
_symmetry.space_group_name_H-M   'P 1'
#
loop_
_entity.id
_entity.type
_entity.pdbx_description
1 polymer ?
#
loop_
_entity_poly.entity_id
_entity_poly.type
_entity_poly.pdbx_seq_one_letter_code
_entity_poly.pdbx_strand_id
1 'polypeptide(L)'
;MFKKSIFFFFLVLINSYKLISQTLVFAEIQGSPIISTAGWNLTGAAAIGDTGGDADIDPNELILTQNVGSSSGGIFYSQPIDLSTCYQWNAEFDFRMFDGTAADGIAFCFLDVPPAGFVSGGGVGIPGSANGIKVVFDTYDNGCGANPEIQIYNGIGYNECSVGIVKVTNTAGNLNFLRSNTYN
;
A
#
# COMPACT_ATOMS: atom_id res chain seq x y z
N MET A 1 -27.72 -52.90 52.61
CA MET A 1 -27.93 -51.43 52.63
C MET A 1 -26.58 -50.77 52.39
N PHE A 2 -26.46 -49.95 51.33
CA PHE A 2 -25.33 -49.07 50.95
C PHE A 2 -23.99 -49.77 50.59
N LYS A 3 -23.22 -49.42 49.55
CA LYS A 3 -23.30 -48.47 48.43
C LYS A 3 -22.23 -48.94 47.43
N LYS A 4 -22.57 -49.30 46.18
CA LYS A 4 -21.56 -49.57 45.14
C LYS A 4 -21.09 -48.22 44.59
N SER A 5 -19.88 -47.81 44.91
CA SER A 5 -19.25 -46.63 44.30
C SER A 5 -18.99 -46.90 42.82
N ILE A 6 -19.75 -46.25 41.95
CA ILE A 6 -19.46 -46.14 40.53
C ILE A 6 -18.50 -44.96 40.39
N PHE A 7 -17.23 -45.26 40.10
CA PHE A 7 -16.21 -44.26 39.82
C PHE A 7 -16.38 -43.83 38.36
N PHE A 8 -16.92 -42.63 38.13
CA PHE A 8 -17.10 -42.07 36.78
C PHE A 8 -15.78 -41.41 36.36
N PHE A 9 -14.97 -42.10 35.55
CA PHE A 9 -13.75 -41.54 34.98
C PHE A 9 -14.12 -40.70 33.75
N PHE A 10 -14.36 -39.40 33.95
CA PHE A 10 -14.54 -38.46 32.85
C PHE A 10 -13.15 -38.04 32.34
N LEU A 11 -12.65 -38.74 31.32
CA LEU A 11 -11.41 -38.38 30.64
C LEU A 11 -11.66 -37.15 29.76
N VAL A 12 -11.39 -35.95 30.29
CA VAL A 12 -11.40 -34.72 29.49
C VAL A 12 -10.12 -34.70 28.65
N LEU A 13 -10.22 -35.08 27.37
CA LEU A 13 -9.21 -34.77 26.37
C LEU A 13 -9.29 -33.28 26.04
N ILE A 14 -8.53 -32.47 26.79
CA ILE A 14 -8.28 -31.07 26.40
C ILE A 14 -7.33 -31.12 25.20
N ASN A 15 -7.86 -31.04 24.00
CA ASN A 15 -7.05 -30.76 22.83
C ASN A 15 -6.55 -29.32 22.94
N SER A 16 -5.26 -29.15 23.20
CA SER A 16 -4.54 -27.89 23.06
C SER A 16 -4.39 -27.58 21.56
N TYR A 17 -5.48 -27.21 20.88
CA TYR A 17 -5.35 -26.64 19.55
C TYR A 17 -4.66 -25.28 19.71
N LYS A 18 -3.38 -25.20 19.35
CA LYS A 18 -2.78 -23.90 19.04
C LYS A 18 -3.54 -23.36 17.84
N LEU A 19 -4.37 -22.36 18.06
CA LEU A 19 -4.92 -21.52 17.00
C LEU A 19 -3.73 -20.77 16.40
N ILE A 20 -3.12 -21.33 15.36
CA ILE A 20 -2.13 -20.63 14.55
C ILE A 20 -2.95 -19.79 13.58
N SER A 21 -2.88 -18.47 13.70
CA SER A 21 -3.41 -17.57 12.67
C SER A 21 -2.62 -17.82 11.39
N GLN A 22 -3.29 -18.22 10.31
CA GLN A 22 -2.64 -18.32 9.00
C GLN A 22 -2.47 -16.92 8.44
N THR A 23 -1.23 -16.45 8.37
CA THR A 23 -0.86 -15.32 7.52
C THR A 23 -0.66 -15.87 6.11
N LEU A 24 -1.72 -15.85 5.30
CA LEU A 24 -1.62 -16.17 3.88
C LEU A 24 -1.06 -14.95 3.14
N VAL A 25 0.18 -15.04 2.67
CA VAL A 25 0.75 -14.05 1.74
C VAL A 25 0.29 -14.43 0.34
N PHE A 26 -0.66 -13.67 -0.21
CA PHE A 26 -1.19 -13.91 -1.57
C PHE A 26 -0.54 -13.01 -2.62
N ALA A 27 0.04 -11.87 -2.22
CA ALA A 27 0.74 -10.96 -3.10
C ALA A 27 1.97 -10.41 -2.39
N GLU A 28 3.12 -10.52 -3.05
CA GLU A 28 4.39 -10.05 -2.53
C GLU A 28 5.28 -9.67 -3.71
N ILE A 29 6.09 -8.62 -3.53
CA ILE A 29 7.20 -8.27 -4.41
C ILE A 29 8.44 -8.26 -3.52
N GLN A 30 9.41 -9.11 -3.83
CA GLN A 30 10.69 -9.21 -3.15
C GLN A 30 11.78 -9.53 -4.18
N GLY A 31 13.01 -9.24 -3.83
CA GLY A 31 14.18 -9.76 -4.54
C GLY A 31 15.38 -8.85 -4.41
N SER A 32 16.52 -9.46 -4.11
CA SER A 32 17.86 -8.89 -4.16
C SER A 32 18.78 -9.99 -4.69
N PRO A 33 19.69 -9.71 -5.65
CA PRO A 33 20.05 -8.39 -6.18
C PRO A 33 19.09 -7.86 -7.27
N ILE A 34 18.11 -8.65 -7.71
CA ILE A 34 17.12 -8.20 -8.70
C ILE A 34 15.74 -8.51 -8.17
N ILE A 35 14.88 -7.50 -8.15
CA ILE A 35 13.48 -7.64 -7.75
C ILE A 35 12.67 -8.31 -8.88
N SER A 36 11.75 -9.21 -8.52
CA SER A 36 10.88 -9.89 -9.48
C SER A 36 9.45 -9.37 -9.36
N THR A 37 8.88 -8.95 -10.48
CA THR A 37 7.47 -8.51 -10.57
C THR A 37 6.58 -9.59 -11.18
N ALA A 38 6.97 -10.86 -11.06
CA ALA A 38 6.16 -11.99 -11.52
C ALA A 38 4.80 -11.97 -10.83
N GLY A 39 3.71 -12.02 -11.61
CA GLY A 39 2.35 -11.91 -11.08
C GLY A 39 1.87 -10.47 -10.86
N TRP A 40 2.63 -9.47 -11.30
CA TRP A 40 2.25 -8.06 -11.23
C TRP A 40 2.32 -7.40 -12.61
N ASN A 41 1.41 -6.46 -12.86
CA ASN A 41 1.36 -5.69 -14.10
C ASN A 41 1.85 -4.27 -13.85
N LEU A 42 3.00 -3.92 -14.43
CA LEU A 42 3.51 -2.55 -14.43
C LEU A 42 2.77 -1.72 -15.47
N THR A 43 2.61 -0.43 -15.19
CA THR A 43 1.90 0.51 -16.06
C THR A 43 2.50 1.90 -15.97
N GLY A 44 2.30 2.69 -17.02
CA GLY A 44 2.85 4.04 -17.14
C GLY A 44 4.38 4.03 -17.13
N ALA A 45 4.96 4.92 -16.32
CA ALA A 45 6.40 5.08 -16.16
C ALA A 45 7.05 4.04 -15.22
N ALA A 46 6.26 3.15 -14.61
CA ALA A 46 6.79 2.21 -13.62
C ALA A 46 7.81 1.26 -14.24
N ALA A 47 8.94 1.07 -13.57
CA ALA A 47 10.01 0.19 -14.01
C ALA A 47 10.78 -0.40 -12.82
N ILE A 48 11.48 -1.49 -13.06
CA ILE A 48 12.49 -2.02 -12.14
C ILE A 48 13.83 -1.36 -12.43
N GLY A 49 14.55 -0.98 -11.38
CA GLY A 49 15.86 -0.38 -11.52
C GLY A 49 16.54 -0.18 -10.17
N ASP A 50 17.54 0.69 -10.23
CA ASP A 50 18.35 1.14 -9.11
C ASP A 50 18.24 2.67 -9.07
N THR A 51 17.82 3.22 -7.93
CA THR A 51 17.77 4.66 -7.68
C THR A 51 18.93 5.03 -6.77
N GLY A 52 19.76 5.99 -7.19
CA GLY A 52 20.90 6.42 -6.38
C GLY A 52 20.51 6.83 -4.95
N GLY A 53 21.40 6.53 -4.01
CA GLY A 53 21.25 6.90 -2.60
C GLY A 53 21.69 5.80 -1.65
N ASP A 54 21.51 4.54 -2.03
CA ASP A 54 21.96 3.33 -1.32
C ASP A 54 23.43 2.97 -1.59
N ALA A 55 23.87 1.92 -0.88
CA ALA A 55 25.25 1.45 -0.87
C ALA A 55 25.60 0.49 -2.02
N ASP A 56 24.60 -0.07 -2.71
CA ASP A 56 24.78 -1.02 -3.80
C ASP A 56 24.34 -0.42 -5.15
N ILE A 57 24.38 -1.24 -6.21
CA ILE A 57 23.97 -0.87 -7.57
C ILE A 57 22.97 -1.90 -8.13
N ASP A 58 22.32 -2.62 -7.21
CA ASP A 58 21.47 -3.76 -7.54
C ASP A 58 20.10 -3.23 -8.00
N PRO A 59 19.56 -3.68 -9.14
CA PRO A 59 18.24 -3.25 -9.61
C PRO A 59 17.13 -3.96 -8.82
N ASN A 60 17.03 -3.64 -7.54
CA ASN A 60 16.16 -4.26 -6.55
C ASN A 60 15.00 -3.35 -6.14
N GLU A 61 14.76 -2.25 -6.87
CA GLU A 61 13.73 -1.28 -6.55
C GLU A 61 12.63 -1.21 -7.60
N LEU A 62 11.40 -1.01 -7.13
CA LEU A 62 10.26 -0.64 -7.97
C LEU A 62 10.15 0.88 -8.04
N ILE A 63 10.47 1.44 -9.20
CA ILE A 63 10.44 2.88 -9.45
C ILE A 63 9.10 3.22 -10.12
N LEU A 64 8.20 3.89 -9.41
CA LEU A 64 6.91 4.30 -9.98
C LEU A 64 7.05 5.48 -10.96
N THR A 65 7.92 6.43 -10.61
CA THR A 65 8.16 7.64 -11.41
C THR A 65 9.62 8.06 -11.33
N GLN A 66 10.17 8.53 -12.45
CA GLN A 66 11.45 9.24 -12.49
C GLN A 66 11.24 10.71 -12.10
N ASN A 67 12.30 11.41 -11.70
CA ASN A 67 12.31 12.86 -11.43
C ASN A 67 12.21 13.68 -12.74
N VAL A 68 11.09 13.52 -13.44
CA VAL A 68 10.74 14.23 -14.68
C VAL A 68 9.30 14.72 -14.57
N GLY A 69 9.04 15.91 -15.09
CA GLY A 69 7.70 16.50 -15.04
C GLY A 69 6.64 15.62 -15.73
N SER A 70 5.42 15.63 -15.20
CA SER A 70 4.27 14.88 -15.74
C SER A 70 4.45 13.36 -15.80
N SER A 71 5.32 12.79 -14.98
CA SER A 71 5.47 11.33 -14.85
C SER A 71 4.30 10.72 -14.07
N SER A 72 3.91 9.50 -14.44
CA SER A 72 2.87 8.74 -13.76
C SER A 72 3.08 7.26 -14.01
N GLY A 73 3.13 6.46 -12.95
CA GLY A 73 3.34 5.02 -13.05
C GLY A 73 2.70 4.29 -11.88
N GLY A 74 2.45 3.00 -12.09
CA GLY A 74 1.81 2.15 -11.10
C GLY A 74 2.14 0.69 -11.33
N ILE A 75 1.77 -0.12 -10.35
CA ILE A 75 1.84 -1.57 -10.44
C ILE A 75 0.59 -2.17 -9.80
N PHE A 76 0.04 -3.23 -10.38
CA PHE A 76 -1.13 -3.92 -9.85
C PHE A 76 -0.91 -5.42 -9.82
N TYR A 77 -1.30 -6.06 -8.71
CA TYR A 77 -1.29 -7.50 -8.60
C TYR A 77 -2.25 -8.09 -9.64
N SER A 78 -1.79 -9.10 -10.38
CA SER A 78 -2.50 -9.61 -11.55
C SER A 78 -3.71 -10.49 -11.22
N GLN A 79 -3.81 -10.99 -9.98
CA GLN A 79 -4.92 -11.83 -9.54
C GLN A 79 -5.89 -11.03 -8.67
N PRO A 80 -7.20 -11.06 -8.96
CA PRO A 80 -8.20 -10.49 -8.07
C PRO A 80 -8.17 -11.13 -6.69
N ILE A 81 -8.38 -10.32 -5.65
CA ILE A 81 -8.42 -10.78 -4.26
C ILE A 81 -9.89 -10.96 -3.85
N ASP A 82 -10.27 -12.18 -3.48
CA ASP A 82 -11.64 -12.51 -3.04
C ASP A 82 -11.80 -12.36 -1.52
N LEU A 83 -12.37 -11.24 -1.11
CA LEU A 83 -12.63 -10.93 0.30
C LEU A 83 -13.72 -11.80 0.96
N SER A 84 -14.46 -12.62 0.19
CA SER A 84 -15.42 -13.57 0.78
C SER A 84 -14.73 -14.72 1.52
N THR A 85 -13.47 -14.99 1.17
CA THR A 85 -12.65 -16.06 1.77
C THR A 85 -11.72 -15.53 2.87
N CYS A 86 -11.27 -14.28 2.74
CA CYS A 86 -10.44 -13.58 3.72
C CYS A 86 -10.90 -12.11 3.82
N TYR A 87 -11.66 -11.80 4.87
CA TYR A 87 -12.24 -10.46 5.06
C TYR A 87 -11.33 -9.52 5.86
N GLN A 88 -10.15 -9.98 6.26
CA GLN A 88 -9.11 -9.19 6.92
C GLN A 88 -7.81 -9.34 6.15
N TRP A 89 -7.15 -8.23 5.88
CA TRP A 89 -5.88 -8.19 5.18
C TRP A 89 -5.00 -7.10 5.77
N ASN A 90 -3.70 -7.25 5.58
CA ASN A 90 -2.71 -6.22 5.83
C ASN A 90 -1.97 -5.94 4.52
N ALA A 91 -1.49 -4.72 4.37
CA ALA A 91 -0.57 -4.34 3.31
C ALA A 91 0.61 -3.66 4.00
N GLU A 92 1.80 -4.18 3.74
CA GLU A 92 3.06 -3.69 4.28
C GLU A 92 3.98 -3.40 3.10
N PHE A 93 4.54 -2.20 3.07
CA PHE A 93 5.48 -1.77 2.04
C PHE A 93 6.33 -0.65 2.61
N ASP A 94 7.60 -0.67 2.24
CA ASP A 94 8.49 0.46 2.40
C ASP A 94 8.48 1.28 1.11
N PHE A 95 8.50 2.59 1.24
CA PHE A 95 8.57 3.48 0.09
C PHE A 95 9.50 4.65 0.39
N ARG A 96 10.04 5.22 -0.68
CA ARG A 96 10.77 6.49 -0.66
C ARG A 96 10.21 7.44 -1.70
N MET A 97 10.13 8.70 -1.33
CA MET A 97 10.00 9.82 -2.27
C MET A 97 11.22 10.70 -2.06
N PHE A 98 12.14 10.66 -3.02
CA PHE A 98 13.45 11.31 -2.95
C PHE A 98 13.69 12.11 -4.21
N ASP A 99 14.53 13.15 -4.08
CA ASP A 99 14.92 14.08 -5.14
C ASP A 99 13.75 14.97 -5.65
N GLY A 100 14.06 15.89 -6.56
CA GLY A 100 13.09 16.73 -7.24
C GLY A 100 12.39 17.74 -6.32
N THR A 101 11.14 18.06 -6.64
CA THR A 101 10.32 19.04 -5.92
C THR A 101 9.44 18.41 -4.84
N ALA A 102 9.64 17.13 -4.54
CA ALA A 102 8.78 16.34 -3.65
C ALA A 102 7.28 16.42 -4.06
N ALA A 103 6.98 16.35 -5.35
CA ALA A 103 5.61 16.35 -5.87
C ALA A 103 5.40 15.14 -6.81
N ASP A 104 4.20 14.58 -6.94
CA ASP A 104 2.94 14.98 -6.28
C ASP A 104 2.54 14.04 -5.12
N GLY A 105 3.04 12.81 -5.09
CA GLY A 105 2.78 11.84 -4.02
C GLY A 105 2.77 10.39 -4.49
N ILE A 106 2.39 9.49 -3.58
CA ILE A 106 2.22 8.05 -3.84
C ILE A 106 0.90 7.56 -3.23
N ALA A 107 0.26 6.56 -3.85
CA ALA A 107 -0.95 5.97 -3.33
C ALA A 107 -0.89 4.43 -3.29
N PHE A 108 -1.32 3.88 -2.17
CA PHE A 108 -1.77 2.48 -2.11
C PHE A 108 -3.25 2.41 -2.52
N CYS A 109 -3.57 1.52 -3.44
CA CYS A 109 -4.91 1.38 -3.98
C CYS A 109 -5.42 -0.06 -3.85
N PHE A 110 -6.63 -0.23 -3.31
CA PHE A 110 -7.38 -1.48 -3.35
C PHE A 110 -8.70 -1.22 -4.09
N LEU A 111 -8.74 -1.64 -5.35
CA LEU A 111 -9.73 -1.22 -6.33
C LEU A 111 -10.57 -2.40 -6.81
N ASP A 112 -11.82 -2.14 -7.18
CA ASP A 112 -12.75 -3.16 -7.69
C ASP A 112 -12.23 -3.81 -8.98
N VAL A 113 -11.58 -3.01 -9.82
CA VAL A 113 -10.91 -3.43 -11.05
C VAL A 113 -9.60 -2.65 -11.21
N PRO A 114 -8.54 -3.26 -11.76
CA PRO A 114 -7.34 -2.52 -12.12
C PRO A 114 -7.71 -1.33 -13.03
N PRO A 115 -7.24 -0.11 -12.72
CA PRO A 115 -7.61 1.07 -13.45
C PRO A 115 -6.99 1.08 -14.86
N ALA A 116 -7.70 1.71 -15.79
CA ALA A 116 -7.20 2.02 -17.12
C ALA A 116 -7.11 3.53 -17.30
N GLY A 117 -6.00 4.00 -17.90
CA GLY A 117 -5.66 5.41 -17.95
C GLY A 117 -5.05 5.88 -16.62
N PHE A 118 -4.06 6.75 -16.68
CA PHE A 118 -3.37 7.31 -15.52
C PHE A 118 -3.27 8.81 -15.68
N VAL A 119 -3.31 9.53 -14.57
CA VAL A 119 -3.19 11.00 -14.54
C VAL A 119 -1.88 11.38 -13.85
N SER A 120 -1.31 12.52 -14.22
CA SER A 120 -0.14 13.11 -13.56
C SER A 120 -0.57 14.24 -12.61
N GLY A 121 0.37 14.82 -11.86
CA GLY A 121 0.08 15.93 -10.96
C GLY A 121 -0.66 15.49 -9.70
N GLY A 122 -1.43 16.40 -9.11
CA GLY A 122 -2.30 16.18 -7.95
C GLY A 122 -3.40 15.12 -8.12
N GLY A 123 -3.43 14.39 -9.23
CA GLY A 123 -4.21 13.15 -9.36
C GLY A 123 -3.47 11.90 -8.86
N VAL A 124 -2.17 12.01 -8.53
CA VAL A 124 -1.29 10.94 -7.99
C VAL A 124 -1.40 9.59 -8.70
N GLY A 125 -1.58 9.60 -10.03
CA GLY A 125 -1.73 8.38 -10.82
C GLY A 125 -3.13 7.76 -10.82
N ILE A 126 -4.08 8.27 -10.03
CA ILE A 126 -5.40 7.65 -9.89
C ILE A 126 -6.39 8.24 -10.92
N PRO A 127 -6.86 7.48 -11.92
CA PRO A 127 -7.83 8.00 -12.89
C PRO A 127 -9.22 8.16 -12.29
N GLY A 128 -10.04 9.00 -12.92
CA GLY A 128 -11.43 9.23 -12.52
C GLY A 128 -12.35 8.01 -12.56
N SER A 129 -11.93 6.91 -13.18
CA SER A 129 -12.67 5.63 -13.20
C SER A 129 -12.32 4.69 -12.05
N ALA A 130 -11.26 4.95 -11.29
CA ALA A 130 -10.78 4.05 -10.25
C ALA A 130 -11.71 4.05 -9.04
N ASN A 131 -12.49 2.97 -8.85
CA ASN A 131 -13.37 2.80 -7.68
C ASN A 131 -12.72 1.90 -6.63
N GLY A 132 -12.82 2.30 -5.36
CA GLY A 132 -12.31 1.53 -4.22
C GLY A 132 -11.52 2.37 -3.22
N ILE A 133 -10.78 1.70 -2.34
CA ILE A 133 -10.00 2.32 -1.26
C ILE A 133 -8.67 2.85 -1.82
N LYS A 134 -8.30 4.04 -1.37
CA LYS A 134 -7.05 4.73 -1.67
C LYS A 134 -6.48 5.26 -0.36
N VAL A 135 -5.21 4.97 -0.11
CA VAL A 135 -4.42 5.61 0.94
C VAL A 135 -3.34 6.42 0.24
N VAL A 136 -3.42 7.74 0.33
CA VAL A 136 -2.57 8.67 -0.41
C VAL A 136 -1.62 9.38 0.54
N PHE A 137 -0.34 9.34 0.21
CA PHE A 137 0.70 10.17 0.79
C PHE A 137 0.95 11.32 -0.18
N ASP A 138 0.19 12.39 0.02
CA ASP A 138 0.19 13.57 -0.84
C ASP A 138 1.31 14.49 -0.38
N THR A 139 2.21 14.87 -1.28
CA THR A 139 3.37 15.68 -0.94
C THR A 139 3.33 17.06 -1.56
N TYR A 140 2.25 17.49 -2.22
CA TYR A 140 2.21 18.79 -2.88
C TYR A 140 0.84 19.46 -2.75
N ASP A 141 0.84 20.73 -2.34
CA ASP A 141 -0.41 21.50 -2.21
C ASP A 141 -0.90 21.94 -3.59
N ASN A 142 -1.96 21.31 -4.10
CA ASN A 142 -2.64 21.75 -5.32
C ASN A 142 -3.77 22.77 -5.04
N GLY A 143 -3.72 23.45 -3.89
CA GLY A 143 -4.65 24.49 -3.45
C GLY A 143 -5.68 24.00 -2.41
N CYS A 144 -5.38 22.91 -1.71
CA CYS A 144 -6.33 22.16 -0.90
C CYS A 144 -5.93 22.06 0.59
N GLY A 145 -4.75 22.56 0.99
CA GLY A 145 -4.35 22.49 2.38
C GLY A 145 -2.85 22.59 2.63
N ALA A 146 -2.44 22.04 3.77
CA ALA A 146 -1.05 22.05 4.19
C ALA A 146 -0.44 20.66 3.99
N ASN A 147 0.46 20.56 3.00
CA ASN A 147 1.09 19.31 2.61
C ASN A 147 2.48 19.14 3.28
N PRO A 148 2.99 17.92 3.48
CA PRO A 148 2.38 16.66 3.06
C PRO A 148 1.11 16.29 3.83
N GLU A 149 0.22 15.52 3.22
CA GLU A 149 -1.01 15.02 3.84
C GLU A 149 -1.04 13.48 3.74
N ILE A 150 -1.66 12.83 4.71
CA ILE A 150 -2.04 11.41 4.61
C ILE A 150 -3.55 11.36 4.50
N GLN A 151 -4.02 10.77 3.42
CA GLN A 151 -5.43 10.78 3.05
C GLN A 151 -5.96 9.36 2.88
N ILE A 152 -7.20 9.13 3.29
CA ILE A 152 -7.94 7.90 3.05
C ILE A 152 -9.25 8.26 2.36
N TYR A 153 -9.51 7.60 1.24
CA TYR A 153 -10.73 7.78 0.47
C TYR A 153 -11.24 6.44 -0.05
N ASN A 154 -12.55 6.23 0.02
CA ASN A 154 -13.23 5.10 -0.62
C ASN A 154 -14.30 5.63 -1.55
N GLY A 155 -14.14 5.40 -2.85
CA GLY A 155 -15.07 5.88 -3.87
C GLY A 155 -14.41 5.99 -5.25
N ILE A 156 -15.10 6.65 -6.16
CA ILE A 156 -14.69 6.81 -7.56
C ILE A 156 -13.69 7.96 -7.69
N GLY A 157 -12.58 7.71 -8.39
CA GLY A 157 -11.56 8.70 -8.72
C GLY A 157 -10.78 9.21 -7.50
N TYR A 158 -10.02 10.28 -7.73
CA TYR A 158 -9.31 11.02 -6.68
C TYR A 158 -9.14 12.48 -7.12
N ASN A 159 -9.30 13.38 -6.16
CA ASN A 159 -8.95 14.79 -6.27
C ASN A 159 -8.67 15.28 -4.85
N GLU A 160 -7.51 15.89 -4.61
CA GLU A 160 -7.05 16.31 -3.27
C GLU A 160 -8.09 17.17 -2.51
N CYS A 161 -8.88 17.96 -3.23
CA CYS A 161 -9.91 18.85 -2.68
C CYS A 161 -11.29 18.18 -2.52
N SER A 162 -11.43 16.89 -2.87
CA SER A 162 -12.74 16.22 -2.85
C SER A 162 -13.34 16.14 -1.45
N VAL A 163 -14.63 16.47 -1.37
CA VAL A 163 -15.44 16.26 -0.18
C VAL A 163 -15.55 14.76 0.10
N GLY A 164 -15.30 14.35 1.35
CA GLY A 164 -15.38 12.96 1.79
C GLY A 164 -14.03 12.25 1.93
N ILE A 165 -12.92 12.90 1.53
CA ILE A 165 -11.58 12.46 1.90
C ILE A 165 -11.39 12.70 3.40
N VAL A 166 -10.98 11.65 4.11
CA VAL A 166 -10.54 11.76 5.51
C VAL A 166 -9.03 11.94 5.50
N LYS A 167 -8.53 13.00 6.12
CA LYS A 167 -7.11 13.34 6.05
C LYS A 167 -6.51 13.86 7.34
N VAL A 168 -5.20 13.63 7.48
CA VAL A 168 -4.31 14.32 8.41
C VAL A 168 -3.43 15.26 7.60
N THR A 169 -3.35 16.52 8.02
CA THR A 169 -2.58 17.56 7.33
C THR A 169 -1.31 17.92 8.09
N ASN A 170 -0.35 18.55 7.41
CA ASN A 170 0.88 19.01 8.04
C ASN A 170 0.76 20.38 8.72
N THR A 171 -0.44 20.85 9.06
CA THR A 171 -0.63 22.18 9.69
C THR A 171 0.17 22.34 10.99
N ALA A 172 0.40 21.24 11.73
CA ALA A 172 1.19 21.23 12.96
C ALA A 172 2.66 20.80 12.78
N GLY A 173 3.11 20.52 11.54
CA GLY A 173 4.46 20.01 11.26
C GLY A 173 4.67 18.53 11.58
N ASN A 174 3.62 17.80 11.99
CA ASN A 174 3.73 16.41 12.43
C ASN A 174 3.97 15.41 11.30
N LEU A 175 3.85 15.82 10.03
CA LEU A 175 4.06 14.99 8.86
C LEU A 175 5.36 15.32 8.11
N ASN A 176 6.23 16.13 8.70
CA ASN A 176 7.53 16.48 8.10
C ASN A 176 8.41 15.26 7.78
N PHE A 177 8.18 14.12 8.44
CA PHE A 177 8.90 12.87 8.20
C PHE A 177 8.56 12.21 6.84
N LEU A 178 7.44 12.55 6.23
CA LEU A 178 7.06 12.01 4.91
C LEU A 178 7.96 12.55 3.78
N ARG A 179 8.68 13.64 4.04
CA ARG A 179 9.71 14.18 3.15
C ARG A 179 11.05 14.03 3.83
N SER A 180 12.02 13.49 3.10
CA SER A 180 13.41 13.44 3.56
C SER A 180 14.33 14.05 2.52
N ASN A 181 15.26 14.88 2.98
CA ASN A 181 16.36 15.38 2.15
C ASN A 181 17.56 14.43 2.17
N THR A 182 17.49 13.35 2.97
CA THR A 182 18.57 12.38 3.16
C THR A 182 18.08 10.97 2.90
N TYR A 183 18.88 10.20 2.16
CA TYR A 183 18.71 8.77 2.01
C TYR A 183 19.17 8.07 3.30
N ASN A 184 18.31 7.26 3.93
CA ASN A 184 18.70 6.32 4.99
C ASN A 184 17.89 5.04 4.85
#